data_AF-A0A5D5AJI7-F1
#
_entry.id   AF-A0A5D5AJI7-F1
#
_cell.length_a   1.000
_cell.length_b   1.000
_cell.length_c   1.000
_cell.angle_alpha   90.00
_cell.angle_beta   90.00
_cell.angle_gamma   90.00
#
_symmetry.space_group_name_H-M   'P 1'
#
loop_
_entity.id
_entity.type
_entity.pdbx_description
1 polymer ?
#
loop_
_entity_poly.entity_id
_entity_poly.type
_entity_poly.pdbx_seq_one_letter_code
_entity_poly.pdbx_strand_id
1 'polypeptide(L)'
;MGPVETDAATLLESVDGTLIAVGDVVTDHLLRAGRDPDVALVDERTKRRDVDEAIRERVAADPDLEATNPPAEISADAVRTLLEALAREEPTTVLVDGEEDLLALPAIVAAPEGASVVYGQPDEGMVHVRVTAEAKAEMRTLLDRFDGDTERFWRLLEGTSGSD
;
A
#
# COMPACT_ATOMS: atom_id res chain seq x y z
N MET A 1 0.15 12.73 8.96
CA MET A 1 -0.13 11.39 9.53
C MET A 1 -1.59 11.37 9.95
N GLY A 2 -2.40 10.43 9.46
CA GLY A 2 -3.85 10.36 9.71
C GLY A 2 -4.20 9.74 11.08
N PRO A 3 -5.50 9.59 11.41
CA PRO A 3 -5.91 8.96 12.67
C PRO A 3 -5.49 7.48 12.71
N VAL A 4 -5.13 7.03 13.92
CA VAL A 4 -4.89 5.61 14.22
C VAL A 4 -6.21 5.00 14.68
N GLU A 5 -6.68 3.98 13.97
CA GLU A 5 -7.89 3.24 14.29
C GLU A 5 -7.59 1.77 14.56
N THR A 6 -8.25 1.20 15.55
CA THR A 6 -8.12 -0.22 15.92
C THR A 6 -9.28 -1.06 15.42
N ASP A 7 -10.37 -0.43 14.98
CA ASP A 7 -11.57 -1.07 14.48
C ASP A 7 -11.75 -0.77 12.99
N ALA A 8 -11.71 -1.82 12.16
CA ALA A 8 -11.80 -1.67 10.72
C ALA A 8 -13.18 -1.18 10.25
N ALA A 9 -14.26 -1.54 10.96
CA ALA A 9 -15.60 -1.08 10.59
C ALA A 9 -15.71 0.44 10.77
N THR A 10 -15.18 0.97 11.87
CA THR A 10 -15.11 2.41 12.14
C THR A 10 -14.26 3.14 11.10
N LEU A 11 -13.09 2.59 10.76
CA LEU A 11 -12.22 3.15 9.71
C LEU A 11 -12.97 3.22 8.37
N LEU A 12 -13.68 2.15 8.01
CA LEU A 12 -14.42 2.03 6.75
C LEU A 12 -15.56 3.05 6.62
N GLU A 13 -16.12 3.58 7.70
CA GLU A 13 -17.11 4.66 7.63
C GLU A 13 -16.55 5.95 7.00
N SER A 14 -15.22 6.12 7.02
CA SER A 14 -14.51 7.26 6.46
C SER A 14 -13.84 6.99 5.11
N VAL A 15 -13.90 5.74 4.63
CA VAL A 15 -13.31 5.30 3.36
C VAL A 15 -14.33 5.51 2.25
N ASP A 16 -13.96 6.38 1.31
CA ASP A 16 -14.68 6.55 0.04
C ASP A 16 -13.76 6.19 -1.13
N GLY A 17 -14.31 5.59 -2.17
CA GLY A 17 -13.59 5.31 -3.41
C GLY A 17 -12.53 4.20 -3.28
N THR A 18 -11.41 4.39 -3.99
CA THR A 18 -10.30 3.44 -4.05
C THR A 18 -9.67 3.23 -2.67
N LEU A 19 -9.58 1.98 -2.23
CA LEU A 19 -8.97 1.56 -0.98
C LEU A 19 -7.71 0.76 -1.26
N ILE A 20 -6.59 1.20 -0.71
CA ILE A 20 -5.29 0.54 -0.82
C ILE A 20 -4.89 0.09 0.58
N ALA A 21 -4.65 -1.21 0.76
CA ALA A 21 -4.19 -1.79 2.00
C ALA A 21 -2.70 -2.14 1.89
N VAL A 22 -1.93 -1.81 2.92
CA VAL A 22 -0.50 -2.13 3.02
C VAL A 22 -0.27 -2.90 4.32
N GLY A 23 0.06 -4.18 4.17
CA GLY A 23 0.32 -5.15 5.23
C GLY A 23 -0.76 -6.20 5.41
N ASP A 24 -0.33 -7.41 5.81
CA ASP A 24 -1.21 -8.58 5.97
C ASP A 24 -2.33 -8.36 6.98
N VAL A 25 -1.97 -7.81 8.15
CA VAL A 25 -2.91 -7.64 9.26
C VAL A 25 -4.02 -6.66 8.90
N VAL A 26 -3.65 -5.52 8.30
CA VAL A 26 -4.64 -4.52 7.85
C VAL A 26 -5.57 -5.12 6.81
N THR A 27 -4.99 -5.83 5.84
CA THR A 27 -5.76 -6.45 4.77
C THR A 27 -6.73 -7.50 5.32
N ASP A 28 -6.31 -8.37 6.25
CA ASP A 28 -7.22 -9.33 6.93
C ASP A 28 -8.36 -8.63 7.68
N HIS A 29 -8.07 -7.53 8.38
CA HIS A 29 -9.10 -6.78 9.12
C HIS A 29 -10.15 -6.18 8.17
N LEU A 30 -9.72 -5.64 7.02
CA LEU A 30 -10.63 -5.09 6.00
C LEU A 30 -11.50 -6.19 5.37
N LEU A 31 -10.89 -7.32 5.00
CA LEU A 31 -11.60 -8.49 4.47
C LEU A 31 -12.65 -9.02 5.47
N ARG A 32 -12.29 -9.11 6.75
CA ARG A 32 -13.22 -9.56 7.82
C ARG A 32 -14.34 -8.56 8.10
N ALA A 33 -14.10 -7.28 7.84
CA ALA A 33 -15.13 -6.25 7.86
C ALA A 33 -16.01 -6.24 6.60
N GLY A 34 -15.70 -7.09 5.60
CA GLY A 34 -16.48 -7.23 4.38
C GLY A 34 -16.16 -6.20 3.29
N ARG A 35 -14.99 -5.56 3.35
CA ARG A 35 -14.50 -4.67 2.29
C ARG A 35 -13.19 -5.22 1.73
N ASP A 36 -13.24 -5.70 0.50
CA ASP A 36 -12.04 -6.00 -0.28
C ASP A 36 -11.34 -4.70 -0.68
N PRO A 37 -10.04 -4.54 -0.40
CA PRO A 37 -9.27 -3.42 -0.93
C PRO A 37 -9.12 -3.55 -2.44
N ASP A 38 -9.09 -2.41 -3.14
CA ASP A 38 -8.87 -2.37 -4.58
C ASP A 38 -7.42 -2.75 -4.91
N VAL A 39 -6.48 -2.41 -4.03
CA VAL A 39 -5.09 -2.92 -4.07
C VAL A 39 -4.66 -3.35 -2.67
N ALA A 40 -4.15 -4.57 -2.52
CA ALA A 40 -3.50 -5.04 -1.31
C ALA A 40 -2.01 -5.29 -1.56
N LEU A 41 -1.14 -4.70 -0.75
CA LEU A 41 0.29 -5.02 -0.70
C LEU A 41 0.55 -5.85 0.55
N VAL A 42 1.00 -7.08 0.39
CA VAL A 42 1.21 -8.03 1.49
C VAL A 42 2.60 -8.63 1.41
N ASP A 43 3.27 -8.84 2.54
CA ASP A 43 4.63 -9.39 2.55
C ASP A 43 4.69 -10.88 2.92
N GLU A 44 5.86 -11.48 2.68
CA GLU A 44 6.10 -12.85 3.09
C GLU A 44 6.62 -12.99 4.53
N ARG A 45 6.85 -11.91 5.28
CA ARG A 45 7.50 -11.96 6.59
C ARG A 45 6.53 -12.32 7.70
N THR A 46 5.23 -12.09 7.54
CA THR A 46 4.21 -12.60 8.46
C THR A 46 4.23 -14.14 8.57
N LYS A 47 4.84 -14.85 7.60
CA LYS A 47 5.11 -16.30 7.63
C LYS A 47 5.97 -16.78 8.81
N ARG A 48 6.64 -15.91 9.56
CA ARG A 48 7.53 -16.29 10.69
C ARG A 48 6.82 -16.42 12.04
N ARG A 49 5.51 -16.14 12.12
CA ARG A 49 4.72 -16.34 13.34
C ARG A 49 3.60 -17.33 13.03
N ASP A 50 3.53 -18.44 13.75
CA ASP A 50 2.52 -19.51 13.63
C ASP A 50 1.04 -19.05 13.80
N VAL A 51 0.80 -17.75 13.98
CA VAL A 51 -0.51 -17.14 14.22
C VAL A 51 -1.32 -16.97 12.92
N ASP A 52 -0.68 -16.99 11.74
CA ASP A 52 -1.27 -16.39 10.53
C ASP A 52 -1.37 -17.31 9.30
N GLU A 53 -1.42 -18.62 9.45
CA GLU A 53 -1.74 -19.51 8.32
C GLU A 53 -3.12 -19.17 7.73
N ALA A 54 -4.11 -18.93 8.59
CA ALA A 54 -5.45 -18.54 8.17
C ALA A 54 -5.53 -17.13 7.56
N ILE A 55 -4.70 -16.18 8.03
CA ILE A 55 -4.59 -14.86 7.39
C ILE A 55 -4.00 -15.06 6.00
N ARG A 56 -2.85 -15.73 5.90
CA ARG A 56 -2.19 -15.99 4.63
C ARG A 56 -3.08 -16.69 3.61
N GLU A 57 -3.88 -17.68 4.02
CA GLU A 57 -4.84 -18.34 3.14
C GLU A 57 -5.93 -17.40 2.61
N ARG A 58 -6.27 -16.33 3.34
CA ARG A 58 -7.24 -15.32 2.89
C ARG A 58 -6.62 -14.24 2.03
N VAL A 59 -5.42 -13.77 2.37
CA VAL A 59 -4.80 -12.62 1.70
C VAL A 59 -3.80 -12.96 0.62
N ALA A 60 -3.08 -14.08 0.74
CA ALA A 60 -1.91 -14.37 -0.10
C ALA A 60 -1.92 -15.79 -0.66
N ALA A 61 -3.08 -16.45 -0.68
CA ALA A 61 -3.21 -17.80 -1.25
C ALA A 61 -3.06 -17.83 -2.77
N ASP A 62 -3.55 -16.80 -3.45
CA ASP A 62 -3.50 -16.66 -4.90
C ASP A 62 -3.24 -15.17 -5.23
N PRO A 63 -1.99 -14.71 -5.15
CA PRO A 63 -1.67 -13.32 -5.45
C PRO A 63 -1.80 -13.06 -6.96
N ASP A 64 -2.41 -11.93 -7.32
CA ASP A 64 -2.57 -11.51 -8.72
C ASP A 64 -1.24 -11.07 -9.34
N LEU A 65 -0.37 -10.46 -8.52
CA LEU A 65 0.92 -9.92 -8.91
C LEU A 65 1.98 -10.19 -7.84
N GLU A 66 3.23 -10.18 -8.24
CA GLU A 66 4.40 -10.31 -7.35
C GLU A 66 5.36 -9.14 -7.56
N ALA A 67 6.00 -8.69 -6.49
CA ALA A 67 7.00 -7.64 -6.51
C ALA A 67 8.15 -7.96 -5.56
N THR A 68 9.37 -7.56 -5.91
CA THR A 68 10.52 -7.65 -4.99
C THR A 68 10.79 -6.28 -4.38
N ASN A 69 10.79 -6.16 -3.05
CA ASN A 69 11.18 -4.93 -2.38
C ASN A 69 12.14 -5.18 -1.21
N PRO A 70 13.46 -4.93 -1.37
CA PRO A 70 14.42 -5.16 -0.30
C PRO A 70 14.07 -4.38 0.98
N PRO A 71 14.50 -4.88 2.16
CA PRO A 71 14.29 -4.18 3.42
C PRO A 71 14.81 -2.75 3.41
N ALA A 72 14.05 -1.83 3.98
CA ALA A 72 14.34 -0.40 4.05
C ALA A 72 14.54 0.30 2.67
N GLU A 73 14.08 -0.30 1.58
CA GLU A 73 14.16 0.28 0.23
C GLU A 73 12.76 0.45 -0.39
N ILE A 74 12.69 1.26 -1.44
CA ILE A 74 11.56 1.32 -2.35
C ILE A 74 12.09 0.99 -3.75
N SER A 75 11.90 -0.26 -4.17
CA SER A 75 12.43 -0.76 -5.42
C SER A 75 11.60 -0.28 -6.61
N ALA A 76 12.25 -0.15 -7.77
CA ALA A 76 11.56 0.17 -9.02
C ALA A 76 10.57 -0.93 -9.45
N ASP A 77 10.80 -2.16 -9.01
CA ASP A 77 9.92 -3.30 -9.27
C ASP A 77 8.61 -3.14 -8.51
N ALA A 78 8.69 -2.91 -7.19
CA ALA A 78 7.54 -2.69 -6.33
C ALA A 78 6.69 -1.49 -6.75
N VAL A 79 7.31 -0.39 -7.16
CA VAL A 79 6.56 0.78 -7.65
C VAL A 79 5.87 0.48 -8.97
N ARG A 80 6.49 -0.27 -9.91
CA ARG A 80 5.83 -0.65 -11.16
C ARG A 80 4.65 -1.56 -10.92
N THR A 81 4.81 -2.56 -10.07
CA THR A 81 3.74 -3.50 -9.74
C THR A 81 2.60 -2.81 -9.02
N LEU A 82 2.88 -1.85 -8.13
CA LEU A 82 1.87 -0.99 -7.51
C LEU A 82 1.10 -0.17 -8.56
N LEU A 83 1.79 0.47 -9.51
CA LEU A 83 1.13 1.23 -10.58
C LEU A 83 0.29 0.33 -11.49
N GLU A 84 0.77 -0.88 -11.78
CA GLU A 84 0.02 -1.88 -12.52
C GLU A 84 -1.25 -2.29 -11.76
N ALA A 85 -1.14 -2.59 -10.46
CA ALA A 85 -2.28 -2.93 -9.62
C ALA A 85 -3.32 -1.80 -9.57
N LEU A 86 -2.88 -0.54 -9.42
CA LEU A 86 -3.77 0.63 -9.42
C LEU A 86 -4.46 0.88 -10.76
N ALA A 87 -3.92 0.38 -11.86
CA ALA A 87 -4.50 0.53 -13.19
C ALA A 87 -5.54 -0.55 -13.51
N ARG A 88 -5.67 -1.59 -12.68
CA ARG A 88 -6.64 -2.68 -12.86
C ARG A 88 -8.01 -2.25 -12.32
N GLU A 89 -9.06 -2.73 -12.96
CA GLU A 89 -10.45 -2.50 -12.53
C GLU A 89 -10.88 -3.46 -11.42
N GLU A 90 -10.18 -4.58 -11.29
CA GLU A 90 -10.46 -5.65 -10.34
C GLU A 90 -9.57 -5.52 -9.10
N PRO A 91 -10.08 -5.85 -7.89
CA PRO A 91 -9.28 -5.95 -6.68
C PRO A 91 -8.03 -6.79 -6.93
N THR A 92 -6.86 -6.22 -6.62
CA THR A 92 -5.58 -6.84 -6.96
C THR A 92 -4.72 -7.00 -5.72
N THR A 93 -4.28 -8.23 -5.45
CA THR A 93 -3.32 -8.53 -4.39
C THR A 93 -1.91 -8.64 -4.97
N VAL A 94 -1.00 -7.84 -4.43
CA VAL A 94 0.43 -7.86 -4.73
C VAL A 94 1.19 -8.51 -3.58
N LEU A 95 1.82 -9.65 -3.85
CA LEU A 95 2.75 -10.28 -2.92
C LEU A 95 4.13 -9.65 -3.04
N VAL A 96 4.64 -9.11 -1.94
CA VAL A 96 5.93 -8.44 -1.85
C VAL A 96 6.95 -9.38 -1.23
N ASP A 97 7.94 -9.80 -2.03
CA ASP A 97 9.15 -10.45 -1.53
C ASP A 97 10.07 -9.40 -0.90
N GLY A 98 9.96 -9.24 0.41
CA GLY A 98 10.79 -8.36 1.23
C GLY A 98 9.98 -7.54 2.24
N GLU A 99 9.99 -6.21 2.16
CA GLU A 99 9.23 -5.32 3.05
C GLU A 99 8.23 -4.47 2.24
N GLU A 100 6.98 -4.40 2.70
CA GLU A 100 5.88 -3.63 2.10
C GLU A 100 5.63 -2.28 2.80
N ASP A 101 6.06 -2.11 4.05
CA ASP A 101 5.81 -0.94 4.90
C ASP A 101 6.09 0.41 4.18
N LEU A 102 7.23 0.51 3.51
CA LEU A 102 7.64 1.73 2.82
C LEU A 102 6.83 2.02 1.56
N LEU A 103 6.13 1.02 1.01
CA LEU A 103 5.29 1.17 -0.19
C LEU A 103 4.01 1.97 0.08
N ALA A 104 3.65 2.20 1.34
CA ALA A 104 2.60 3.14 1.70
C ALA A 104 2.89 4.57 1.16
N LEU A 105 4.15 5.00 1.13
CA LEU A 105 4.55 6.31 0.64
C LEU A 105 4.28 6.50 -0.86
N PRO A 106 4.82 5.65 -1.77
CA PRO A 106 4.49 5.75 -3.20
C PRO A 106 3.02 5.45 -3.47
N ALA A 107 2.35 4.60 -2.69
CA ALA A 107 0.91 4.35 -2.82
C ALA A 107 0.09 5.63 -2.63
N ILE A 108 0.37 6.43 -1.59
CA ILE A 108 -0.33 7.71 -1.36
C ILE A 108 -0.11 8.69 -2.52
N VAL A 109 1.11 8.74 -3.07
CA VAL A 109 1.42 9.67 -4.16
C VAL A 109 0.76 9.25 -5.47
N ALA A 110 0.79 7.95 -5.80
CA ALA A 110 0.27 7.39 -7.04
C ALA A 110 -1.27 7.30 -7.07
N ALA A 111 -1.90 7.07 -5.92
CA ALA A 111 -3.35 6.89 -5.82
C ALA A 111 -4.13 8.14 -6.29
N PRO A 112 -5.36 7.99 -6.83
CA PRO A 112 -6.19 9.14 -7.20
C PRO A 112 -6.58 9.98 -5.97
N GLU A 113 -6.83 11.27 -6.16
CA GLU A 113 -7.32 12.13 -5.08
C GLU A 113 -8.69 11.64 -4.58
N GLY A 114 -8.85 11.60 -3.25
CA GLY A 114 -10.03 11.02 -2.59
C GLY A 114 -9.87 9.54 -2.23
N ALA A 115 -8.86 8.83 -2.73
CA ALA A 115 -8.56 7.47 -2.32
C ALA A 115 -8.17 7.37 -0.84
N SER A 116 -8.20 6.16 -0.31
CA SER A 116 -7.83 5.83 1.06
C SER A 116 -6.67 4.83 1.05
N VAL A 117 -5.55 5.19 1.67
CA VAL A 117 -4.44 4.28 1.93
C VAL A 117 -4.46 3.90 3.39
N VAL A 118 -4.48 2.61 3.69
CA VAL A 118 -4.47 2.09 5.06
C VAL A 118 -3.25 1.22 5.25
N TYR A 119 -2.44 1.51 6.26
CA TYR A 119 -1.25 0.73 6.58
C TYR A 119 -1.16 0.44 8.08
N GLY A 120 -0.48 -0.64 8.43
CA GLY A 120 -0.31 -1.05 9.83
C GLY A 120 0.79 -0.24 10.51
N GLN A 121 0.56 0.19 11.74
CA GLN A 121 1.59 0.74 12.61
C GLN A 121 1.77 -0.19 13.81
N PRO A 122 2.98 -0.77 14.00
CA PRO A 122 3.26 -1.68 15.11
C PRO A 122 2.84 -1.09 16.45
N ASP A 123 2.13 -1.88 17.25
CA ASP A 123 1.62 -1.54 18.59
C ASP A 123 0.62 -0.37 18.66
N GLU A 124 0.27 0.25 17.54
CA GLU A 124 -0.64 1.40 17.48
C GLU A 124 -1.97 1.08 16.78
N GLY A 125 -1.95 0.33 15.67
CA GLY A 125 -3.17 -0.07 14.95
C GLY A 125 -3.09 0.17 13.44
N MET A 126 -4.23 0.46 12.81
CA MET A 126 -4.33 0.82 11.39
C MET A 126 -4.28 2.34 11.25
N VAL A 127 -3.43 2.85 10.37
CA VAL A 127 -3.40 4.27 10.02
C VAL A 127 -4.14 4.48 8.72
N HIS A 128 -5.16 5.33 8.73
CA HIS A 128 -5.86 5.74 7.52
C HIS A 128 -5.34 7.08 7.01
N VAL A 129 -4.89 7.11 5.76
CA VAL A 129 -4.50 8.32 5.06
C VAL A 129 -5.45 8.54 3.89
N ARG A 130 -6.28 9.59 3.99
CA ARG A 130 -7.05 10.08 2.84
C ARG A 130 -6.11 10.81 1.89
N VAL A 131 -6.13 10.41 0.62
CA VAL A 131 -5.28 10.97 -0.42
C VAL A 131 -5.82 12.35 -0.82
N THR A 132 -5.12 13.38 -0.39
CA THR A 132 -5.37 14.79 -0.76
C THR A 132 -4.14 15.38 -1.43
N ALA A 133 -4.29 16.51 -2.11
CA ALA A 133 -3.14 17.24 -2.65
C ALA A 133 -2.08 17.56 -1.57
N GLU A 134 -2.52 17.89 -0.35
CA GLU A 134 -1.63 18.13 0.79
C GLU A 134 -0.92 16.86 1.23
N ALA A 135 -1.64 15.74 1.40
CA ALA A 135 -1.04 14.47 1.78
C ALA A 135 -0.01 14.01 0.75
N LYS A 136 -0.30 14.17 -0.55
CA LYS A 136 0.64 13.88 -1.63
C LYS A 136 1.89 14.75 -1.54
N ALA A 137 1.75 16.05 -1.28
CA ALA A 137 2.89 16.96 -1.14
C ALA A 137 3.76 16.63 0.09
N GLU A 138 3.14 16.24 1.21
CA GLU A 138 3.85 15.77 2.40
C GLU A 138 4.65 14.50 2.10
N MET A 139 4.02 13.49 1.46
CA MET A 139 4.70 12.24 1.11
C MET A 139 5.82 12.45 0.08
N ARG A 140 5.62 13.37 -0.88
CA ARG A 140 6.69 13.79 -1.80
C ARG A 140 7.89 14.36 -1.07
N THR A 141 7.66 15.25 -0.11
CA THR A 141 8.72 15.86 0.71
C THR A 141 9.46 14.81 1.54
N LEU A 142 8.79 13.76 1.99
CA LEU A 142 9.43 12.65 2.70
C LEU A 142 10.27 11.80 1.75
N LEU A 143 9.74 11.45 0.58
CA LEU A 143 10.43 10.67 -0.45
C LEU A 143 11.67 11.40 -0.99
N ASP A 144 11.64 12.72 -1.11
CA ASP A 144 12.80 13.53 -1.51
C ASP A 144 13.97 13.50 -0.50
N ARG A 145 13.74 13.00 0.72
CA ARG A 145 14.80 12.82 1.74
C ARG A 145 15.46 11.45 1.67
N PHE A 146 14.96 10.53 0.86
CA PHE A 146 15.57 9.21 0.69
C PHE A 146 16.85 9.34 -0.12
N ASP A 147 17.87 8.57 0.27
CA ASP A 147 19.09 8.44 -0.51
C ASP A 147 18.86 7.51 -1.72
N GLY A 148 19.23 7.95 -2.92
CA GLY A 148 19.08 7.15 -4.14
C GLY A 148 18.91 8.00 -5.41
N ASP A 149 18.57 7.33 -6.52
CA ASP A 149 18.24 7.99 -7.79
C ASP A 149 16.78 8.46 -7.78
N THR A 150 16.52 9.55 -7.06
CA THR A 150 15.19 10.15 -6.90
C THR A 150 14.61 10.61 -8.23
N GLU A 151 15.43 11.10 -9.16
CA GLU A 151 14.99 11.49 -10.51
C GLU A 151 14.39 10.31 -11.27
N ARG A 152 15.04 9.13 -11.22
CA ARG A 152 14.52 7.92 -11.83
C ARG A 152 13.27 7.41 -11.13
N PHE A 153 13.22 7.50 -9.80
CA PHE A 153 12.04 7.13 -9.01
C PHE A 153 10.82 7.98 -9.40
N TRP A 154 10.97 9.31 -9.44
CA TRP A 154 9.88 10.22 -9.80
C TRP A 154 9.40 10.02 -11.23
N ARG A 155 10.33 9.84 -12.20
CA ARG A 155 9.97 9.54 -13.60
C ARG A 155 9.13 8.27 -13.72
N LEU A 156 9.39 7.28 -12.87
CA LEU A 156 8.68 6.02 -12.86
C LEU A 156 7.29 6.18 -12.20
N LEU A 157 7.22 6.87 -11.07
CA LEU A 157 5.99 7.05 -10.30
C LEU A 157 4.96 7.96 -10.97
N GLU A 158 5.41 9.06 -11.57
CA GLU A 158 4.51 10.03 -12.21
C GLU A 158 4.16 9.66 -13.64
N GLY A 159 4.88 8.69 -14.22
CA GLY A 159 4.81 8.37 -15.64
C GLY A 159 5.26 9.57 -16.48
N THR A 160 5.88 9.31 -17.62
CA THR A 160 6.25 10.36 -18.56
C THR A 160 5.00 11.08 -19.08
N SER A 161 4.56 12.15 -18.43
CA SER A 161 3.88 13.27 -19.10
C SER A 161 4.94 14.07 -19.85
N GLY A 162 5.56 13.40 -20.82
CA GLY A 162 6.40 13.96 -21.86
C GLY A 162 5.80 13.53 -23.19
N SER A 163 4.67 14.13 -23.54
CA SER A 163 4.34 14.29 -24.95
C SER A 163 5.36 15.25 -25.53
N ASP A 164 6.24 14.75 -26.40
CA ASP A 164 6.84 15.54 -27.48
C ASP A 164 6.53 14.81 -28.79
#